data_AF-A0A7C4Y707-F1
#
_entry.id   AF-A0A7C4Y707-F1
#
_cell.length_a   1.000
_cell.length_b   1.000
_cell.length_c   1.000
_cell.angle_alpha   90.00
_cell.angle_beta   90.00
_cell.angle_gamma   90.00
#
_symmetry.space_group_name_H-M   'P 1'
#
loop_
_entity.id
_entity.type
_entity.pdbx_description
1 polymer ?
#
loop_
_entity_poly.entity_id
_entity_poly.type
_entity_poly.pdbx_seq_one_letter_code
_entity_poly.pdbx_strand_id
1 'polypeptide(L)'
;HLEGRHIFKEVLKYGEHWRLGANEATELELYSDAVILGKKIKAGRYSLYCIPQPKEWTIVLNNNTDTWGLQQDSTKDVARFTVPVMETSNSLEYYTMVFEQNGSGANLLMAWDNVEVRLPFSF
;
A
#
# COMPACT_ATOMS: atom_id res chain seq x y z
N HIS A 1 -0.44 -0.99 -15.55
CA HIS A 1 -0.05 -0.35 -16.81
C HIS A 1 -1.04 0.76 -17.08
N LEU A 2 -0.60 1.96 -17.46
CA LEU A 2 -1.45 3.12 -17.66
C LEU A 2 -2.01 3.17 -19.08
N GLU A 3 -1.26 2.70 -20.08
CA GLU A 3 -1.69 2.76 -21.50
C GLU A 3 -2.04 4.20 -21.93
N GLY A 4 -1.33 5.20 -21.39
CA GLY A 4 -1.60 6.63 -21.65
C GLY A 4 -2.73 7.23 -20.82
N ARG A 5 -3.28 6.51 -19.84
CA ARG A 5 -4.32 6.98 -18.92
C ARG A 5 -3.76 7.62 -17.66
N HIS A 6 -4.55 8.47 -17.02
CA HIS A 6 -4.23 9.00 -15.69
C HIS A 6 -4.85 8.13 -14.59
N ILE A 7 -4.05 7.82 -13.56
CA ILE A 7 -4.43 6.85 -12.51
C ILE A 7 -5.78 7.15 -11.88
N PHE A 8 -6.03 8.38 -11.43
CA PHE A 8 -7.21 8.73 -10.62
C PHE A 8 -8.38 9.31 -11.40
N LYS A 9 -8.38 9.16 -12.72
CA LYS A 9 -9.54 9.46 -13.59
C LYS A 9 -10.08 8.21 -14.28
N GLU A 10 -9.20 7.28 -14.61
CA GLU A 10 -9.51 6.23 -15.58
C GLU A 10 -9.15 4.82 -15.09
N VAL A 11 -8.42 4.70 -13.98
CA VAL A 11 -7.93 3.42 -13.48
C VAL A 11 -8.35 3.14 -12.04
N LEU A 12 -8.30 4.18 -11.19
CA LEU A 12 -8.70 4.14 -9.78
C LEU A 12 -9.68 5.28 -9.49
N LYS A 13 -10.53 5.06 -8.48
CA LYS A 13 -11.39 6.08 -7.91
C LYS A 13 -10.91 6.42 -6.51
N TYR A 14 -10.88 7.71 -6.19
CA TYR A 14 -10.60 8.16 -4.83
C TYR A 14 -11.68 7.68 -3.86
N GLY A 15 -11.27 7.38 -2.63
CA GLY A 15 -12.16 6.91 -1.57
C GLY A 15 -12.64 5.47 -1.72
N GLU A 16 -12.35 4.80 -2.84
CA GLU A 16 -12.63 3.38 -3.02
C GLU A 16 -11.42 2.53 -2.61
N HIS A 17 -11.68 1.32 -2.15
CA HIS A 17 -10.63 0.40 -1.77
C HIS A 17 -9.91 -0.18 -2.99
N TRP A 18 -8.59 -0.18 -2.94
CA TRP A 18 -7.72 -0.71 -3.98
C TRP A 18 -6.76 -1.76 -3.42
N ARG A 19 -6.71 -2.92 -4.07
CA ARG A 19 -5.88 -4.08 -3.70
C ARG A 19 -4.37 -3.91 -3.94
N LEU A 20 -3.92 -2.71 -4.33
CA LEU A 20 -2.51 -2.43 -4.64
C LEU A 20 -1.92 -3.42 -5.66
N GLY A 21 -2.73 -3.83 -6.65
CA GLY A 21 -2.39 -4.89 -7.60
C GLY A 21 -3.48 -5.08 -8.65
N ALA A 22 -3.24 -6.00 -9.61
CA ALA A 22 -4.13 -6.21 -10.76
C ALA A 22 -5.16 -7.32 -10.53
N ASN A 23 -4.80 -8.48 -9.96
CA ASN A 23 -5.71 -9.63 -9.87
C ASN A 23 -5.85 -10.18 -8.45
N GLU A 24 -4.73 -10.52 -7.80
CA GLU A 24 -4.71 -11.00 -6.41
C GLU A 24 -4.46 -9.85 -5.43
N ALA A 25 -4.86 -10.05 -4.17
CA ALA A 25 -4.55 -9.11 -3.11
C ALA A 25 -3.03 -9.15 -2.85
N THR A 26 -2.40 -7.97 -2.79
CA THR A 26 -1.00 -7.88 -2.40
C THR A 26 -0.84 -8.38 -0.97
N GLU A 27 0.07 -9.32 -0.74
CA GLU A 27 0.38 -9.82 0.60
C GLU A 27 1.68 -9.22 1.14
N LEU A 28 1.70 -8.95 2.44
CA LEU A 28 2.87 -8.54 3.21
C LEU A 28 3.17 -9.60 4.26
N GLU A 29 4.35 -10.21 4.18
CA GLU A 29 4.84 -11.15 5.19
C GLU A 29 5.94 -10.50 6.03
N LEU A 30 5.69 -10.42 7.34
CA LEU A 30 6.64 -9.94 8.34
C LEU A 30 7.25 -11.14 9.07
N TYR A 31 8.56 -11.32 8.93
CA TYR A 31 9.32 -12.41 9.58
C TYR A 31 9.66 -12.12 11.04
N SER A 32 9.51 -10.87 11.48
CA SER A 32 9.65 -10.44 12.88
C SER A 32 8.58 -9.40 13.20
N ASP A 33 8.39 -9.12 14.48
CA ASP A 33 7.61 -7.95 14.89
C ASP A 33 8.20 -6.69 14.24
N ALA A 34 7.34 -5.75 13.87
CA ALA A 34 7.72 -4.49 13.26
C ALA A 34 6.97 -3.33 13.91
N VAL A 35 7.53 -2.13 13.85
CA VAL A 35 6.86 -0.88 14.18
C VAL A 35 6.65 -0.09 12.90
N ILE A 36 5.38 0.21 12.60
CA ILE A 36 4.95 0.97 11.43
C ILE A 36 4.24 2.22 11.93
N LEU A 37 4.77 3.41 11.60
CA LEU A 37 4.25 4.70 12.07
C LEU A 37 3.90 4.71 13.58
N GLY A 38 4.77 4.11 14.42
CA GLY A 38 4.60 4.03 15.87
C GLY A 38 3.70 2.90 16.38
N LYS A 39 3.03 2.13 15.51
CA LYS A 39 2.21 0.98 15.91
C LYS A 39 3.01 -0.32 15.80
N LYS A 40 3.03 -1.11 16.88
CA LYS A 40 3.60 -2.46 16.89
C LYS A 40 2.69 -3.41 16.11
N ILE A 41 3.27 -4.12 15.15
CA ILE A 41 2.63 -5.15 14.34
C ILE A 41 3.39 -6.45 14.56
N LYS A 42 2.66 -7.54 14.77
CA LYS A 42 3.26 -8.85 15.01
C LYS A 42 3.80 -9.46 13.73
N ALA A 43 4.83 -10.28 13.85
CA ALA A 43 5.23 -11.18 12.77
C ALA A 43 4.00 -11.97 12.26
N GLY A 44 3.90 -12.15 10.95
CA GLY A 44 2.74 -12.76 10.33
C GLY A 44 2.54 -12.30 8.89
N ARG A 45 1.51 -12.86 8.26
CA ARG A 45 1.11 -12.56 6.89
C ARG A 45 -0.19 -11.77 6.90
N TYR A 46 -0.23 -10.73 6.09
CA TYR A 46 -1.36 -9.81 5.99
C TYR A 46 -1.67 -9.53 4.53
N SER A 47 -2.93 -9.38 4.19
CA SER A 47 -3.30 -8.69 2.96
C SER A 47 -3.13 -7.19 3.13
N LEU A 48 -2.60 -6.56 2.09
CA LEU A 48 -2.33 -5.14 2.01
C LEU A 48 -3.30 -4.51 0.99
N TYR A 49 -3.98 -3.47 1.40
CA TYR A 49 -4.80 -2.65 0.50
C TYR A 49 -4.67 -1.18 0.85
N CYS A 50 -5.16 -0.30 -0.03
CA CYS A 50 -5.24 1.12 0.27
C CYS A 50 -6.60 1.73 -0.06
N ILE A 51 -6.85 2.89 0.52
CA ILE A 51 -7.93 3.81 0.15
C ILE A 51 -7.24 5.12 -0.25
N PRO A 52 -7.09 5.39 -1.56
CA PRO A 52 -6.39 6.56 -2.02
C PRO A 52 -7.27 7.81 -1.90
N GLN A 53 -6.69 8.92 -1.48
CA GLN A 53 -7.22 10.27 -1.61
C GLN A 53 -6.19 11.16 -2.34
N PRO A 54 -6.57 12.36 -2.82
CA PRO A 54 -5.65 13.22 -3.56
C PRO A 54 -4.38 13.62 -2.79
N LYS A 55 -4.46 13.75 -1.46
CA LYS A 55 -3.36 14.24 -0.61
C LYS A 55 -2.72 13.18 0.27
N GLU A 56 -3.41 12.08 0.51
CA GLU A 56 -2.98 11.04 1.43
C GLU A 56 -3.63 9.71 1.06
N TRP A 57 -2.95 8.60 1.33
CA TRP A 57 -3.53 7.27 1.19
C TRP A 57 -3.66 6.63 2.56
N THR A 58 -4.77 5.94 2.79
CA THR A 58 -4.90 5.05 3.94
C THR A 58 -4.46 3.65 3.52
N ILE A 59 -3.32 3.19 4.02
CA ILE A 59 -2.80 1.84 3.83
C ILE A 59 -3.31 0.95 4.95
N VAL A 60 -3.74 -0.26 4.65
CA VAL A 60 -4.35 -1.17 5.63
C VAL A 60 -3.72 -2.55 5.57
N LEU A 61 -3.38 -3.05 6.76
CA LEU A 61 -3.03 -4.45 6.99
C LEU A 61 -4.27 -5.19 7.49
N ASN A 62 -4.63 -6.26 6.80
CA ASN A 62 -5.84 -7.04 7.06
C ASN A 62 -5.49 -8.54 7.18
N ASN A 63 -6.15 -9.24 8.11
CA ASN A 63 -5.91 -10.66 8.39
C ASN A 63 -6.63 -11.63 7.43
N ASN A 64 -7.37 -11.13 6.43
CA ASN A 64 -8.04 -11.97 5.43
C ASN A 64 -7.10 -12.26 4.25
N THR A 65 -6.21 -13.24 4.43
CA THR A 65 -5.24 -13.70 3.41
C THR A 65 -5.87 -14.70 2.43
N ASP A 66 -5.14 -15.03 1.35
CA ASP A 66 -5.53 -16.08 0.39
C ASP A 66 -6.88 -15.83 -0.32
N THR A 67 -7.29 -14.57 -0.46
CA THR A 67 -8.54 -14.20 -1.13
C THR A 67 -8.34 -13.99 -2.62
N TRP A 68 -9.24 -14.53 -3.43
CA TRP A 68 -9.29 -14.19 -4.86
C TRP A 68 -9.96 -12.82 -5.05
N GLY A 69 -9.21 -11.85 -5.59
CA GLY A 69 -9.65 -10.45 -5.68
C GLY A 69 -9.59 -9.70 -4.35
N LEU A 70 -10.38 -8.63 -4.23
CA LEU A 70 -10.48 -7.84 -3.00
C LEU A 70 -11.71 -8.29 -2.19
N GLN A 71 -11.57 -9.32 -1.35
CA GLN A 71 -12.59 -9.66 -0.35
C GLN A 71 -12.29 -8.96 0.96
N GLN A 72 -12.58 -7.68 0.98
CA GLN A 72 -12.23 -6.85 2.11
C GLN A 72 -13.30 -6.89 3.18
N ASP A 73 -12.92 -7.43 4.34
CA ASP A 73 -13.71 -7.37 5.55
C ASP A 73 -13.01 -6.42 6.53
N SER A 74 -13.55 -5.21 6.66
CA SER A 74 -13.00 -4.20 7.57
C SER A 74 -12.95 -4.64 9.04
N THR A 75 -13.71 -5.67 9.44
CA THR A 75 -13.64 -6.24 10.80
C THR A 75 -12.34 -7.03 11.03
N LYS A 76 -11.61 -7.36 9.95
CA LYS A 76 -10.32 -8.05 9.97
C LYS A 76 -9.13 -7.09 9.87
N ASP A 77 -9.37 -5.78 9.88
CA ASP A 77 -8.31 -4.77 9.85
C ASP A 77 -7.47 -4.84 11.12
N VAL A 78 -6.17 -5.11 10.95
CA VAL A 78 -5.19 -5.11 12.04
C VAL A 78 -4.70 -3.69 12.30
N ALA A 79 -4.44 -2.94 11.23
CA ALA A 79 -3.96 -1.57 11.32
C ALA A 79 -4.28 -0.77 10.06
N ARG A 80 -4.53 0.53 10.27
CA ARG A 80 -4.67 1.53 9.21
C ARG A 80 -3.62 2.60 9.41
N PHE A 81 -2.99 3.03 8.33
CA PHE A 81 -1.88 3.97 8.30
C PHE A 81 -2.17 5.05 7.26
N THR A 82 -2.21 6.31 7.66
CA THR A 82 -2.35 7.43 6.72
C THR A 82 -0.97 7.93 6.35
N VAL A 83 -0.66 7.93 5.06
CA VAL A 83 0.62 8.40 4.52
C VAL A 83 0.38 9.50 3.47
N PRO A 84 1.18 10.57 3.46
CA PRO A 84 1.00 11.66 2.51
C PRO A 84 1.36 11.21 1.10
N VAL A 85 0.62 11.74 0.12
CA VAL A 85 0.97 11.66 -1.30
C VAL A 85 2.10 12.64 -1.58
N MET A 86 3.13 12.14 -2.27
CA MET A 86 4.20 12.94 -2.84
C MET A 86 4.06 12.92 -4.35
N GLU A 87 4.10 14.09 -4.97
CA GLU A 87 4.16 14.20 -6.42
C GLU A 87 5.60 14.04 -6.90
N THR A 88 5.80 13.22 -7.92
CA THR A 88 7.10 12.96 -8.54
C THR A 88 7.18 13.65 -9.90
N SER A 89 8.37 14.09 -10.31
CA SER A 89 8.58 14.68 -11.64
C SER A 89 8.52 13.64 -12.77
N ASN A 90 8.74 12.38 -12.44
CA ASN A 90 8.75 11.26 -13.38
C ASN A 90 7.45 10.48 -13.22
N SER A 91 6.74 10.28 -14.33
CA SER A 91 5.56 9.41 -14.37
C SER A 91 5.98 7.95 -14.56
N LEU A 92 5.48 7.06 -13.69
CA LEU A 92 5.70 5.63 -13.78
C LEU A 92 4.54 4.94 -14.50
N GLU A 93 4.86 4.29 -15.62
CA GLU A 93 3.90 3.54 -16.43
C GLU A 93 3.33 2.31 -15.69
N TYR A 94 4.15 1.70 -14.82
CA TYR A 94 3.79 0.50 -14.06
C TYR A 94 3.70 0.82 -12.57
N TYR A 95 2.65 0.30 -11.94
CA TYR A 95 2.55 0.32 -10.49
C TYR A 95 3.74 -0.43 -9.90
N THR A 96 4.47 0.24 -9.01
CA THR A 96 5.73 -0.23 -8.47
C THR A 96 5.67 -0.26 -6.95
N MET A 97 6.10 -1.37 -6.36
CA MET A 97 6.30 -1.53 -4.91
C MET A 97 7.72 -1.99 -4.65
N VAL A 98 8.45 -1.28 -3.79
CA VAL A 98 9.84 -1.59 -3.45
C VAL A 98 10.08 -1.34 -1.97
N PHE A 99 10.84 -2.24 -1.33
CA PHE A 99 11.42 -1.95 -0.02
C PHE A 99 12.77 -1.27 -0.20
N GLU A 100 12.89 -0.03 0.28
CA GLU A 100 14.16 0.69 0.36
C GLU A 100 14.70 0.63 1.79
N GLN A 101 15.98 0.32 1.96
CA GLN A 101 16.60 0.32 3.29
C GLN A 101 16.55 1.74 3.90
N ASN A 102 16.18 1.83 5.17
CA ASN A 102 16.12 3.08 5.91
C ASN A 102 16.67 2.88 7.33
N GLY A 103 17.96 3.15 7.52
CA GLY A 103 18.66 2.87 8.78
C GLY A 103 18.63 1.38 9.13
N SER A 104 18.15 1.04 10.33
CA SER A 104 17.91 -0.35 10.76
C SER A 104 16.57 -0.92 10.30
N GLY A 105 15.78 -0.15 9.53
CA GLY A 105 14.48 -0.55 9.01
C GLY A 105 14.39 -0.44 7.49
N ALA A 106 13.17 -0.26 6.99
CA ALA A 106 12.89 -0.13 5.56
C ALA A 106 11.69 0.79 5.30
N ASN A 107 11.63 1.42 4.13
CA ASN A 107 10.43 2.06 3.63
C ASN A 107 9.82 1.17 2.55
N LEU A 108 8.54 0.83 2.69
CA LEU A 108 7.75 0.33 1.55
C LEU A 108 7.32 1.53 0.72
N LEU A 109 7.94 1.68 -0.45
CA LEU A 109 7.58 2.66 -1.46
C LEU A 109 6.49 2.06 -2.35
N MET A 110 5.43 2.82 -2.60
CA MET A 110 4.36 2.48 -3.54
C MET A 110 4.18 3.67 -4.48
N ALA A 111 4.38 3.46 -5.79
CA ALA A 111 4.34 4.54 -6.77
C ALA A 111 3.63 4.14 -8.06
N TRP A 112 2.89 5.07 -8.64
CA TRP A 112 2.26 4.94 -9.96
C TRP A 112 1.98 6.31 -10.56
N ASP A 113 2.12 6.44 -11.89
CA ASP A 113 2.07 7.73 -12.56
C ASP A 113 3.04 8.70 -11.84
N ASN A 114 2.64 9.94 -11.59
CA ASN A 114 3.42 10.94 -10.88
C ASN A 114 3.15 10.96 -9.36
N VAL A 115 2.68 9.87 -8.77
CA VAL A 115 2.32 9.78 -7.34
C VAL A 115 3.14 8.70 -6.65
N GLU A 116 3.65 9.03 -5.47
CA GLU A 116 4.37 8.14 -4.56
C GLU A 116 3.86 8.28 -3.13
N VAL A 117 3.77 7.16 -2.41
CA VAL A 117 3.60 7.12 -0.96
C VAL A 117 4.64 6.20 -0.33
N ARG A 118 5.03 6.48 0.92
CA ARG A 118 6.02 5.69 1.67
C ARG A 118 5.45 5.26 3.01
N LEU A 119 5.55 3.97 3.32
CA LEU A 119 5.19 3.40 4.61
C LEU A 119 6.48 2.93 5.33
N PRO A 120 6.91 3.61 6.41
CA PRO A 120 8.15 3.26 7.11
C PRO A 120 7.96 2.10 8.09
N PHE A 121 8.94 1.20 8.10
CA PHE A 121 9.08 0.04 8.98
C PHE A 121 10.36 0.17 9.81
N SER A 122 10.29 -0.25 11.06
CA SER A 122 11.44 -0.52 11.91
C SER A 122 11.24 -1.87 12.60
N PHE A 123 12.32 -2.57 12.92
CA PHE A 123 12.32 -3.92 13.49
C PHE A 123 13.06 -3.93 14.83
#